data_AF-A0A7V8RW92-F1
#
_entry.id   AF-A0A7V8RW92-F1
#
_cell.length_a   1.000
_cell.length_b   1.000
_cell.length_c   1.000
_cell.angle_alpha   90.00
_cell.angle_beta   90.00
_cell.angle_gamma   90.00
#
_symmetry.space_group_name_H-M   'P 1'
#
loop_
_entity.id
_entity.type
_entity.pdbx_description
1 polymer ?
#
loop_
_entity_poly.entity_id
_entity_poly.type
_entity_poly.pdbx_seq_one_letter_code
_entity_poly.pdbx_strand_id
1 'polypeptide(L)' 'MTSRPRSAWKALEEGNQRFVGGFPQHPSQSIARRAELANGQHPNVLLFGCSDSRVAAEIIFDQGLGDMFIV' A
#
# COMPACT_ATOMS: atom_id res chain seq x y z
N MET A 1 15.91 -3.44 -2.02
CA MET A 1 16.30 -2.44 -1.01
C MET A 1 15.40 -2.63 0.20
N THR A 2 15.96 -2.91 1.38
CA THR A 2 15.18 -3.00 2.62
C THR A 2 14.80 -1.60 3.08
N SER A 3 13.51 -1.26 3.04
CA SER A 3 13.01 -0.02 3.63
C SER A 3 13.21 -0.04 5.15
N ARG A 4 13.62 1.08 5.74
CA ARG A 4 13.70 1.20 7.21
C ARG A 4 12.27 1.25 7.78
N PRO A 5 12.01 0.70 8.98
CA PRO A 5 10.66 0.72 9.57
C PRO A 5 10.02 2.12 9.60
N ARG A 6 10.83 3.16 9.89
CA ARG A 6 10.37 4.56 9.89
C ARG A 6 9.87 5.05 8.53
N SER A 7 10.53 4.66 7.43
CA SER A 7 10.10 5.08 6.09
C SER A 7 8.85 4.32 5.65
N ALA A 8 8.73 3.04 6.01
CA ALA A 8 7.53 2.26 5.75
C ALA A 8 6.31 2.84 6.50
N TRP A 9 6.46 3.17 7.78
CA TRP A 9 5.41 3.83 8.55
C TRP A 9 5.03 5.20 7.98
N LYS A 10 6.02 6.02 7.62
CA LYS A 10 5.78 7.34 7.03
C LYS A 10 4.97 7.25 5.73
N ALA A 11 5.27 6.28 4.86
CA ALA A 11 4.52 6.07 3.61
C ALA A 11 3.06 5.70 3.87
N LEU A 12 2.79 4.87 4.89
CA LEU A 12 1.42 4.54 5.32
C LEU A 12 0.70 5.76 5.88
N GLU A 13 1.33 6.51 6.78
CA GLU A 13 0.75 7.73 7.36
C GLU A 13 0.39 8.77 6.29
N GLU A 14 1.31 9.05 5.36
CA GLU A 14 1.07 9.97 4.25
C GLU A 14 -0.05 9.48 3.32
N GLY A 15 -0.13 8.17 3.09
CA GLY A 15 -1.21 7.58 2.30
C GLY A 15 -2.57 7.67 2.97
N ASN A 16 -2.64 7.39 4.28
CA ASN A 16 -3.88 7.58 5.03
C ASN A 16 -4.30 9.05 5.09
N GLN A 17 -3.36 9.99 5.21
CA GLN A 17 -3.67 11.42 5.14
C GLN A 17 -4.32 11.81 3.80
N ARG A 18 -3.87 11.23 2.68
CA ARG A 18 -4.50 11.44 1.36
C ARG A 18 -5.91 10.86 1.31
N PHE A 19 -6.11 9.66 1.84
CA PHE A 19 -7.42 9.03 1.94
C PHE A 19 -8.39 9.88 2.78
N VAL A 20 -7.98 10.27 3.98
CA VAL A 20 -8.77 11.12 4.91
C VAL A 20 -9.09 12.48 4.28
N GLY A 21 -8.14 13.06 3.54
CA GLY A 21 -8.32 14.34 2.84
C GLY A 21 -9.23 14.25 1.61
N GLY A 22 -9.58 13.05 1.14
CA GLY A 22 -10.36 12.87 -0.10
C GLY A 22 -9.56 13.08 -1.38
N PHE A 23 -8.23 12.97 -1.33
CA PHE A 23 -7.31 13.13 -2.47
C PHE A 23 -6.42 11.89 -2.68
N PRO A 24 -6.99 10.68 -2.83
CA PRO A 24 -6.20 9.47 -3.09
C PRO A 24 -5.49 9.56 -4.44
N GLN A 25 -4.25 9.08 -4.48
CA GLN A 25 -3.46 9.04 -5.72
C GLN A 25 -3.62 7.72 -6.47
N HIS A 26 -4.05 6.65 -5.78
CA HIS A 26 -4.05 5.30 -6.31
C HIS A 26 -2.68 4.91 -6.91
N PRO A 27 -1.58 5.02 -6.13
CA PRO A 27 -0.24 4.75 -6.62
C PRO A 27 -0.10 3.27 -6.99
N SER A 28 0.94 2.93 -7.76
CA SER A 28 1.30 1.54 -8.05
C SER A 28 0.20 0.67 -8.70
N GLN A 29 -0.77 1.28 -9.40
CA GLN A 29 -1.88 0.58 -10.07
C GLN A 29 -1.83 0.61 -11.61
N SER A 30 -0.75 1.15 -12.19
CA SER A 30 -0.60 1.23 -13.65
C SER A 30 -0.45 -0.16 -14.30
N ILE A 31 -0.76 -0.24 -15.60
CA ILE A 31 -0.59 -1.47 -16.39
C ILE A 31 0.88 -1.94 -16.36
N ALA A 32 1.83 -1.00 -16.50
CA ALA A 32 3.25 -1.30 -16.45
C ALA A 32 3.65 -1.88 -15.10
N ARG A 33 3.22 -1.25 -13.99
CA ARG A 33 3.49 -1.74 -12.64
C ARG A 33 2.93 -3.15 -12.43
N ARG A 34 1.71 -3.41 -12.89
CA ARG A 34 1.09 -4.73 -12.81
C ARG A 34 1.89 -5.79 -13.57
N ALA A 35 2.41 -5.45 -14.76
CA ALA A 35 3.23 -6.36 -15.56
C ALA A 35 4.58 -6.66 -14.89
N GLU A 36 5.23 -5.67 -14.28
CA GLU A 36 6.50 -5.85 -13.54
C GLU A 36 6.38 -6.86 -12.40
N LEU A 37 5.28 -6.81 -11.65
CA LEU A 37 5.04 -7.65 -10.47
C LEU A 37 4.81 -9.13 -10.78
N ALA A 38 4.62 -9.50 -12.05
CA ALA A 38 4.48 -10.90 -12.45
C ALA A 38 5.73 -11.74 -12.13
N ASN A 39 6.90 -11.10 -12.05
CA ASN A 39 8.17 -11.77 -11.78
C ASN A 39 8.54 -11.82 -10.29
N GLY A 40 7.74 -11.20 -9.41
CA GLY A 40 8.00 -11.19 -7.97
C GLY A 40 7.50 -9.92 -7.27
N GLN A 41 7.53 -9.97 -5.94
CA GLN A 41 7.10 -8.87 -5.08
C GLN A 41 8.09 -8.63 -3.94
N HIS A 42 8.20 -7.36 -3.54
CA HIS A 42 9.04 -6.92 -2.41
C HIS A 42 8.29 -5.85 -1.61
N PRO A 43 7.19 -6.21 -0.92
CA PRO A 43 6.42 -5.26 -0.13
C PRO A 43 7.26 -4.71 1.02
N ASN A 44 7.04 -3.43 1.36
CA ASN A 44 7.79 -2.74 2.41
C ASN A 44 7.19 -2.96 3.81
N VAL A 45 5.95 -3.46 3.86
CA VAL A 45 5.19 -3.67 5.10
C VAL A 45 4.33 -4.93 5.01
N LEU A 46 4.15 -5.59 6.15
CA LEU A 46 3.08 -6.54 6.39
C LEU A 46 2.02 -5.87 7.24
N LEU A 47 0.76 -5.89 6.78
CA LEU A 47 -0.39 -5.42 7.54
C LEU A 47 -1.26 -6.62 7.91
N PHE A 48 -1.57 -6.76 9.20
CA PHE A 48 -2.53 -7.73 9.70
C PHE A 48 -3.80 -6.98 10.09
N GLY A 49 -4.88 -7.21 9.34
CA GLY A 49 -6.11 -6.43 9.40
C GLY A 49 -7.32 -7.26 9.85
N CYS A 50 -8.44 -6.58 10.09
CA CYS A 50 -9.72 -7.24 10.27
C CYS A 50 -10.34 -7.54 8.90
N SER A 51 -11.01 -8.67 8.74
CA SER A 51 -11.74 -9.01 7.51
C SER A 51 -13.03 -8.18 7.30
N ASP A 52 -13.29 -7.16 8.11
CA ASP A 52 -14.41 -6.23 7.92
C ASP A 52 -14.29 -5.57 6.54
N SER A 53 -15.35 -5.66 5.74
CA SER A 53 -15.36 -5.21 4.35
C SER A 53 -15.13 -3.70 4.18
N ARG A 54 -15.23 -2.92 5.26
CA ARG A 54 -15.01 -1.46 5.26
C ARG A 54 -13.55 -1.08 5.49
N VAL A 55 -12.69 -2.03 5.89
CA VAL A 55 -11.29 -1.78 6.29
C VAL A 55 -10.33 -2.36 5.23
N ALA A 56 -10.56 -2.02 3.97
CA ALA A 56 -9.68 -2.40 2.87
C ALA A 56 -8.34 -1.65 2.97
N ALA A 57 -7.28 -2.36 3.35
CA ALA A 57 -5.99 -1.78 3.74
C ALA A 57 -5.35 -0.90 2.67
N GLU A 58 -5.27 -1.38 1.43
CA GLU A 58 -4.68 -0.64 0.31
C GLU A 58 -5.45 0.65 0.02
N ILE A 59 -6.76 0.65 0.26
CA ILE A 59 -7.63 1.81 0.02
C ILE A 59 -7.42 2.84 1.14
N ILE A 60 -7.55 2.44 2.41
CA ILE A 60 -7.46 3.36 3.55
C ILE A 60 -6.06 3.93 3.75
N PHE A 61 -5.02 3.26 3.25
CA PHE A 61 -3.64 3.73 3.24
C PHE A 61 -3.17 4.25 1.88
N ASP A 62 -4.07 4.36 0.88
CA ASP A 62 -3.76 4.82 -0.49
C ASP A 62 -2.44 4.24 -1.04
N GLN A 63 -2.33 2.91 -0.98
CA GLN A 63 -1.23 2.12 -1.54
C GLN A 63 -1.72 1.38 -2.80
N GLY A 64 -0.82 0.73 -3.52
CA GLY A 64 -1.19 -0.14 -4.63
C GLY A 64 -0.43 -1.44 -4.68
N LEU A 65 -0.27 -1.94 -5.90
CA LEU A 65 0.16 -3.30 -6.14
C LEU A 65 1.63 -3.49 -5.72
N GLY A 66 1.85 -4.49 -4.87
CA GLY A 66 3.18 -4.89 -4.40
C GLY A 66 3.76 -3.99 -3.30
N ASP A 67 3.00 -3.03 -2.77
CA ASP A 67 3.48 -2.13 -1.72
C ASP A 67 3.35 -2.77 -0.32
N MET A 68 2.34 -3.63 -0.14
CA MET A 68 1.98 -4.27 1.13
C MET A 68 1.77 -5.78 0.95
N PHE A 69 2.12 -6.55 1.98
CA PHE A 69 1.64 -7.90 2.20
C PHE A 69 0.51 -7.85 3.23
N ILE A 70 -0.65 -8.44 2.96
CA ILE A 70 -1.84 -8.30 3.82
C ILE A 70 -2.32 -9.67 4.30
N VAL A 71 -2.66 -9.73 5.59
CA VAL A 71 -3.26 -10.88 6.27
C VAL A 71 -4.54 -10.45 6.95
#